data_AF-A0A1I0WH50-F1
#
_entry.id   AF-A0A1I0WH50-F1
#
_cell.length_a   1.000
_cell.length_b   1.000
_cell.length_c   1.000
_cell.angle_alpha   90.00
_cell.angle_beta   90.00
_cell.angle_gamma   90.00
#
_symmetry.space_group_name_H-M   'P 1'
#
loop_
_entity.id
_entity.type
_entity.pdbx_description
1 polymer ?
#
loop_
_entity_poly.entity_id
_entity_poly.type
_entity_poly.pdbx_seq_one_letter_code
_entity_poly.pdbx_strand_id
1 'polypeptide(L)'
;MVNGLKDNKNGFTLVEIIAGMSLTLMLLFLMSSFIFNTIKCYKKVNEVKLEDEYLRQSIICIQKNLENLKEINVSEKQVEIKNLKNQMKVALNSSDDLVIKYNRVKKEEILARNIEDLSFYEKNNLLYINIKNKNGGEIMWSIPINIL
;
A
#
# COMPACT_ATOMS: atom_id res chain seq x y z
N MET A 1 -64.37 -24.28 40.21
CA MET A 1 -62.96 -24.44 39.80
C MET A 1 -62.94 -25.63 38.87
N VAL A 2 -62.68 -25.52 37.57
CA VAL A 2 -61.42 -25.10 36.95
C VAL A 2 -61.73 -24.37 35.63
N ASN A 3 -61.28 -23.13 35.49
CA ASN A 3 -61.28 -22.41 34.21
C ASN A 3 -60.06 -22.85 33.39
N GLY A 4 -60.31 -23.05 32.10
CA GLY A 4 -59.41 -23.72 31.17
C GLY A 4 -58.09 -23.00 30.90
N LEU A 5 -57.05 -23.80 30.72
CA LEU A 5 -55.91 -23.47 29.89
C LEU A 5 -56.11 -24.20 28.57
N LYS A 6 -56.64 -23.46 27.59
CA LYS A 6 -56.77 -23.91 26.21
C LYS A 6 -55.37 -23.81 25.60
N ASP A 7 -54.61 -24.90 25.63
CA ASP A 7 -53.30 -25.01 24.99
C ASP A 7 -53.48 -24.89 23.46
N ASN A 8 -53.40 -23.67 22.93
CA ASN A 8 -53.28 -23.43 21.49
C ASN A 8 -51.86 -23.82 21.03
N LYS A 9 -51.61 -25.12 20.88
CA LYS A 9 -50.41 -25.63 20.18
C LYS A 9 -50.72 -25.72 18.69
N ASN A 10 -50.67 -24.58 18.00
CA ASN A 10 -50.71 -24.58 16.54
C ASN A 10 -49.37 -25.10 16.02
N GLY A 11 -49.34 -26.35 15.55
CA GLY A 11 -48.18 -26.91 14.88
C GLY A 11 -47.99 -26.27 13.50
N PHE A 12 -46.75 -26.17 13.04
CA PHE A 12 -46.44 -25.68 11.69
C PHE A 12 -46.81 -26.72 10.64
N THR A 13 -47.37 -26.26 9.53
CA THR A 13 -47.59 -27.08 8.35
C THR A 13 -46.26 -27.33 7.63
N LEU A 14 -46.19 -28.43 6.87
CA LEU A 14 -45.00 -28.78 6.08
C LEU A 14 -44.59 -27.64 5.12
N VAL A 15 -45.58 -26.93 4.56
CA VAL A 15 -45.37 -25.82 3.62
C VAL A 15 -44.72 -24.61 4.33
N GLU A 16 -45.16 -24.28 5.54
CA GLU A 16 -44.56 -23.18 6.32
C GLU A 16 -43.11 -23.49 6.71
N ILE A 17 -42.81 -24.75 7.02
CA ILE A 17 -41.44 -25.19 7.32
C ILE A 17 -40.55 -25.02 6.07
N ILE A 18 -41.02 -25.48 4.90
CA ILE A 18 -40.28 -25.35 3.65
C ILE A 18 -40.06 -23.87 3.29
N ALA A 19 -41.09 -23.03 3.43
CA ALA A 19 -40.99 -21.60 3.20
C ALA A 19 -39.97 -20.95 4.15
N GLY A 20 -40.02 -21.27 5.45
CA GLY A 20 -39.06 -20.79 6.44
C GLY A 20 -37.61 -21.22 6.16
N MET A 21 -37.41 -22.47 5.73
CA MET A 21 -36.10 -22.97 5.31
C MET A 21 -35.59 -22.25 4.06
N SER A 22 -36.46 -21.99 3.08
CA SER A 22 -36.07 -21.26 1.87
C SER A 22 -35.64 -19.82 2.16
N LEU A 23 -36.37 -19.12 3.03
CA LEU A 23 -36.05 -17.75 3.45
C LEU A 23 -34.74 -17.68 4.25
N THR A 24 -34.52 -18.62 5.16
CA THR A 24 -33.29 -18.68 5.96
C THR A 24 -32.06 -18.98 5.09
N LEU A 25 -32.17 -19.90 4.12
CA LEU A 25 -31.10 -20.16 3.15
C LEU A 25 -30.79 -18.93 2.29
N MET A 26 -31.81 -18.22 1.82
CA MET A 26 -31.63 -16.99 1.06
C MET A 26 -30.90 -15.92 1.88
N LEU A 27 -31.30 -15.73 3.15
CA LEU A 27 -30.63 -14.81 4.07
C LEU A 27 -29.17 -15.19 4.31
N LEU A 28 -28.88 -16.48 4.54
CA LEU A 28 -27.52 -16.98 4.71
C LEU A 28 -26.65 -16.73 3.47
N PHE A 29 -27.21 -16.90 2.28
CA PHE A 29 -26.50 -16.64 1.03
C PHE A 29 -26.16 -15.16 0.84
N LEU A 30 -27.11 -14.27 1.13
CA LEU A 30 -26.90 -12.82 1.08
C LEU A 30 -25.84 -12.37 2.09
N MET A 31 -25.93 -12.85 3.33
CA MET A 31 -24.94 -12.56 4.37
C MET A 31 -23.54 -13.04 3.98
N SER A 32 -23.44 -14.27 3.45
CA SER A 32 -22.17 -14.82 2.99
C SER A 32 -21.56 -13.97 1.88
N SER A 33 -22.38 -13.57 0.89
CA SER A 33 -21.95 -12.71 -0.21
C SER A 33 -21.44 -11.35 0.28
N PHE A 34 -22.14 -10.76 1.25
CA PHE A 34 -21.74 -9.50 1.86
C PHE A 34 -20.40 -9.62 2.60
N ILE A 35 -20.20 -10.69 3.36
CA ILE A 35 -18.93 -10.95 4.07
C ILE A 35 -17.78 -11.09 3.07
N PHE A 36 -17.95 -11.85 1.99
CA PHE A 36 -16.91 -12.00 0.96
C PHE A 36 -16.55 -10.68 0.30
N ASN A 37 -17.54 -9.84 -0.01
CA ASN A 37 -17.28 -8.51 -0.57
C ASN A 37 -16.53 -7.61 0.43
N THR A 38 -16.92 -7.65 1.70
CA THR A 38 -16.24 -6.89 2.76
C THR A 38 -14.78 -7.33 2.90
N ILE A 39 -14.49 -8.64 2.87
CA ILE A 39 -13.12 -9.16 2.92
C ILE A 39 -12.31 -8.69 1.71
N LYS A 40 -12.88 -8.71 0.50
CA LYS A 40 -12.22 -8.23 -0.72
C LYS A 40 -11.88 -6.73 -0.60
N CYS A 41 -12.83 -5.92 -0.15
CA CYS A 41 -12.61 -4.50 0.09
C CYS A 41 -11.50 -4.27 1.13
N TYR A 42 -11.54 -4.99 2.25
CA TYR A 42 -10.54 -4.87 3.31
C TYR A 42 -9.12 -5.23 2.82
N LYS A 43 -8.98 -6.31 2.05
CA LYS A 43 -7.70 -6.69 1.44
C LYS A 43 -7.16 -5.58 0.54
N LYS A 44 -8.00 -5.05 -0.36
CA LYS A 44 -7.60 -3.96 -1.26
C LYS A 44 -7.17 -2.70 -0.51
N VAL A 45 -7.89 -2.32 0.54
CA VAL A 45 -7.52 -1.17 1.38
C VAL A 45 -6.18 -1.40 2.08
N ASN A 46 -5.93 -2.61 2.57
CA ASN A 46 -4.64 -2.92 3.20
C ASN A 46 -3.49 -2.94 2.20
N GLU A 47 -3.69 -3.41 0.97
CA GLU A 47 -2.68 -3.34 -0.09
C GLU A 47 -2.29 -1.88 -0.37
N VAL A 48 -3.25 -0.97 -0.51
CA VAL A 48 -2.99 0.46 -0.71
C VAL A 48 -2.22 1.06 0.47
N LYS A 49 -2.63 0.78 1.71
CA LYS A 49 -1.92 1.26 2.91
C LYS A 49 -0.47 0.78 2.96
N LEU A 50 -0.24 -0.46 2.57
CA LEU A 50 1.07 -1.09 2.61
C LEU A 50 1.99 -0.52 1.51
N GLU A 51 1.44 -0.15 0.35
CA GLU A 51 2.18 0.61 -0.67
C GLU A 51 2.56 2.03 -0.19
N ASP A 52 1.66 2.75 0.48
CA ASP A 52 1.97 4.06 1.08
C ASP A 52 3.08 3.95 2.13
N GLU A 53 3.10 2.86 2.90
CA GLU A 53 4.17 2.56 3.84
C GLU A 53 5.51 2.31 3.13
N TYR A 54 5.51 1.56 2.01
CA TYR A 54 6.71 1.37 1.20
C TYR A 54 7.25 2.68 0.61
N LEU A 55 6.40 3.62 0.21
CA LEU A 55 6.84 4.94 -0.22
C LEU A 55 7.58 5.69 0.89
N ARG A 56 7.05 5.66 2.11
CA ARG A 56 7.72 6.27 3.28
C ARG A 56 9.05 5.60 3.60
N GLN A 57 9.09 4.26 3.56
CA GLN A 57 10.34 3.51 3.78
C GLN A 57 11.37 3.77 2.68
N SER A 58 10.93 4.02 1.44
CA SER A 58 11.82 4.39 0.33
C SER A 58 12.56 5.70 0.62
N ILE A 59 11.86 6.70 1.15
CA ILE A 59 12.46 7.99 1.54
C ILE A 59 13.48 7.78 2.66
N ILE A 60 13.15 6.98 3.68
CA ILE A 60 14.08 6.66 4.78
C ILE A 60 15.35 5.97 4.24
N CYS A 61 15.20 5.06 3.27
CA CYS A 61 16.33 4.39 2.65
C CYS A 61 17.23 5.39 1.88
N ILE A 62 16.63 6.31 1.12
CA ILE A 62 17.36 7.37 0.42
C ILE A 62 18.07 8.29 1.43
N GLN A 63 17.39 8.69 2.51
CA GLN A 63 17.96 9.54 3.56
C GLN A 63 19.19 8.89 4.21
N LYS A 64 19.09 7.62 4.60
CA LYS A 64 20.20 6.88 5.20
C LYS A 64 21.41 6.82 4.26
N ASN A 65 21.16 6.74 2.97
CA ASN A 65 22.19 6.72 1.94
C ASN A 65 22.88 8.09 1.75
N LEU A 66 22.22 9.19 2.14
CA LEU A 66 22.79 10.55 2.13
C LEU A 66 23.61 10.90 3.38
N GLU A 67 23.54 10.14 4.48
CA GLU A 67 24.27 10.45 5.72
C GLU A 67 25.80 10.40 5.58
N ASN A 68 26.33 9.63 4.63
CA ASN A 68 27.77 9.48 4.39
C ASN A 68 28.17 9.98 2.99
N LEU A 69 27.51 11.05 2.56
CA LEU A 69 27.64 11.65 1.24
C LEU A 69 29.01 12.32 1.07
N LYS A 70 29.66 12.03 -0.05
CA LYS A 70 30.77 12.85 -0.56
C LYS A 70 30.34 13.79 -1.69
N GLU A 71 29.47 13.30 -2.56
CA GLU A 71 29.06 14.03 -3.76
C GLU A 71 27.67 13.54 -4.17
N ILE A 72 26.79 14.49 -4.47
CA ILE A 72 25.46 14.24 -5.00
C ILE A 72 25.32 14.95 -6.35
N ASN A 73 24.69 14.28 -7.30
CA ASN A 73 24.27 14.89 -8.54
C ASN A 73 22.76 14.67 -8.70
N VAL A 74 22.00 15.76 -8.68
CA VAL A 74 20.55 15.75 -8.75
C VAL A 74 20.13 16.16 -10.15
N SER A 75 19.28 15.34 -10.76
CA SER A 75 18.56 15.69 -11.98
C SER A 75 17.10 15.32 -11.83
N GLU A 76 16.24 15.89 -12.66
CA GLU A 76 14.78 15.80 -12.48
C GLU A 76 14.29 14.35 -12.28
N LYS A 77 14.84 13.37 -12.99
CA LYS A 77 14.36 11.96 -12.93
C LYS A 77 15.29 11.00 -12.20
N GLN A 78 16.43 11.46 -11.71
CA GLN A 78 17.41 10.59 -11.05
C GLN A 78 18.32 11.37 -10.10
N VAL A 79 18.74 10.69 -9.04
CA VAL A 79 19.76 11.18 -8.12
C VAL A 79 20.93 10.21 -8.14
N GLU A 80 22.12 10.71 -8.39
CA GLU A 80 23.35 9.95 -8.24
C GLU A 80 24.02 10.36 -6.94
N ILE A 81 24.30 9.38 -6.10
CA ILE A 81 24.87 9.56 -4.78
C ILE A 81 26.19 8.81 -4.74
N LYS A 82 27.26 9.52 -4.38
CA LYS A 82 28.59 8.95 -4.27
C LYS A 82 29.06 9.09 -2.83
N ASN A 83 29.28 7.93 -2.23
CA ASN A 83 29.81 7.78 -0.88
C ASN A 83 31.23 7.24 -0.96
N LEU A 84 31.97 7.29 0.15
CA LEU A 84 33.34 6.74 0.28
C LEU A 84 33.52 5.33 -0.29
N LYS A 85 32.48 4.49 -0.15
CA LYS A 85 32.55 3.05 -0.46
C LYS A 85 31.84 2.67 -1.77
N ASN A 86 30.96 3.51 -2.31
CA ASN A 86 30.14 3.12 -3.45
C ASN A 86 29.53 4.33 -4.17
N GLN A 87 29.18 4.12 -5.44
CA GLN A 87 28.31 5.01 -6.20
C GLN A 87 26.97 4.31 -6.38
N MET A 88 25.90 5.02 -6.10
CA MET A 88 24.54 4.53 -6.23
C MET A 88 23.69 5.53 -7.01
N LYS A 89 22.66 5.02 -7.66
CA LYS A 89 21.74 5.81 -8.47
C LYS A 89 20.31 5.47 -8.08
N VAL A 90 19.57 6.50 -7.70
CA VAL A 90 18.13 6.42 -7.42
C VAL A 90 17.39 6.89 -8.66
N ALA A 91 16.54 6.03 -9.23
CA ALA A 91 15.78 6.34 -10.44
C ALA A 91 14.60 5.36 -10.58
N LEU A 92 13.74 5.59 -11.58
CA LEU A 92 12.82 4.55 -12.04
C LEU A 92 13.54 3.51 -12.91
N ASN A 93 13.13 2.26 -12.79
CA ASN A 93 13.49 1.21 -13.74
C ASN A 93 12.48 1.15 -14.90
N SER A 94 12.67 0.20 -15.82
CA SER A 94 11.78 0.01 -16.99
C SER A 94 10.37 -0.46 -16.65
N SER A 95 10.15 -0.92 -15.42
CA SER A 95 8.85 -1.40 -14.91
C SER A 95 8.13 -0.34 -14.10
N ASP A 96 8.63 0.91 -14.10
CA ASP A 96 8.16 2.01 -13.26
C ASP A 96 8.28 1.73 -11.74
N ASP A 97 9.28 0.95 -11.34
CA ASP A 97 9.63 0.78 -9.92
C ASP A 97 10.70 1.79 -9.52
N LEU A 98 10.59 2.36 -8.32
CA LEU A 98 11.65 3.16 -7.71
C LEU A 98 12.75 2.24 -7.20
N VAL A 99 13.96 2.44 -7.71
CA VAL A 99 15.09 1.55 -7.43
C VAL A 99 16.35 2.30 -7.02
N ILE A 100 17.19 1.63 -6.23
CA ILE A 100 18.58 2.00 -6.01
C ILE A 100 19.48 1.03 -6.78
N LYS A 101 20.27 1.55 -7.72
CA LYS A 101 21.27 0.80 -8.47
C LYS A 101 22.65 1.03 -7.87
N TYR A 102 23.34 -0.04 -7.48
CA TYR A 102 24.69 0.01 -6.91
C TYR A 102 25.74 -0.36 -7.97
N ASN A 103 26.56 0.61 -8.38
CA ASN A 103 27.49 0.42 -9.49
C ASN A 103 28.54 -0.66 -9.24
N ARG A 104 29.07 -0.79 -8.03
CA ARG A 104 30.13 -1.79 -7.72
C ARG A 104 29.67 -3.24 -7.83
N VAL A 105 28.41 -3.51 -7.50
CA VAL A 105 27.91 -4.89 -7.32
C VAL A 105 26.91 -5.29 -8.42
N LYS A 106 26.61 -4.38 -9.36
CA LYS A 106 25.54 -4.54 -10.36
C LYS A 106 24.24 -5.05 -9.73
N LYS A 107 23.94 -4.56 -8.52
CA LYS A 107 22.73 -4.91 -7.77
C LYS A 107 21.72 -3.78 -7.90
N GLU A 108 20.47 -4.16 -8.13
CA GLU A 108 19.32 -3.27 -8.10
C GLU A 108 18.45 -3.66 -6.90
N GLU A 109 18.12 -2.68 -6.06
CA GLU A 109 17.20 -2.85 -4.94
C GLU A 109 15.93 -2.06 -5.23
N ILE A 110 14.79 -2.74 -5.22
CA ILE A 110 13.47 -2.13 -5.40
C ILE A 110 13.04 -1.54 -4.06
N LEU A 111 12.80 -0.23 -4.03
CA LEU A 111 12.32 0.48 -2.84
C LEU A 111 10.78 0.52 -2.80
N ALA A 112 10.17 0.86 -3.93
CA ALA A 112 8.73 0.91 -4.10
C ALA A 112 8.36 0.55 -5.54
N ARG A 113 7.13 0.04 -5.72
CA ARG A 113 6.59 -0.39 -7.01
C ARG A 113 5.46 0.53 -7.46
N ASN A 114 5.04 0.39 -8.71
CA ASN A 114 3.88 1.07 -9.27
C ASN A 114 3.99 2.61 -9.20
N ILE A 115 5.16 3.16 -9.51
CA ILE A 115 5.34 4.60 -9.54
C ILE A 115 4.78 5.15 -10.84
N GLU A 116 3.99 6.21 -10.76
CA GLU A 116 3.48 6.94 -11.92
C GLU A 116 4.44 8.06 -12.30
N ASP A 117 4.90 8.82 -11.31
CA ASP A 117 5.83 9.91 -11.53
C ASP A 117 6.84 10.02 -10.39
N LEU A 118 8.04 10.45 -10.76
CA LEU A 118 9.17 10.69 -9.88
C LEU A 118 9.82 12.00 -10.29
N SER A 119 10.02 12.89 -9.33
CA SER A 119 10.86 14.07 -9.56
C SER A 119 11.78 14.38 -8.39
N PHE A 120 12.96 14.87 -8.73
CA PHE A 120 13.96 15.33 -7.79
C PHE A 120 14.40 16.74 -8.13
N TYR A 121 14.64 17.55 -7.12
CA TYR A 121 15.31 18.84 -7.29
C TYR A 121 16.09 19.21 -6.04
N GLU A 122 17.13 20.00 -6.23
CA GLU A 122 17.98 20.50 -5.16
C GLU A 122 17.72 21.99 -4.95
N LYS A 123 17.52 22.40 -3.70
CA LYS A 123 17.43 23.82 -3.34
C LYS A 123 17.85 24.01 -1.88
N ASN A 124 18.71 25.00 -1.62
CA ASN A 124 19.15 25.36 -0.25
C ASN A 124 19.72 24.18 0.55
N ASN A 125 20.57 23.35 -0.06
CA ASN A 125 21.12 22.11 0.54
C ASN A 125 20.06 21.09 0.99
N LEU A 126 18.86 21.14 0.39
CA LEU A 126 17.83 20.14 0.56
C LEU A 126 17.60 19.42 -0.76
N LEU A 127 17.57 18.09 -0.69
CA LEU A 127 17.06 17.24 -1.75
C LEU A 127 15.56 17.13 -1.58
N TYR A 128 14.81 17.66 -2.54
CA TYR A 128 13.38 17.45 -2.62
C TYR A 128 13.08 16.25 -3.50
N ILE A 129 12.19 15.40 -3.00
CA ILE A 129 11.74 14.18 -3.65
C ILE A 129 10.23 14.25 -3.73
N ASN A 130 9.69 14.15 -4.94
CA ASN A 130 8.26 13.94 -5.16
C ASN A 130 8.06 12.57 -5.83
N ILE A 131 7.22 11.73 -5.23
CA ILE A 131 6.88 10.41 -5.73
C ILE A 131 5.35 10.31 -5.76
N LYS A 132 4.82 9.98 -6.94
CA LYS A 132 3.41 9.71 -7.16
C LYS A 132 3.25 8.25 -7.57
N ASN A 133 2.41 7.49 -6.88
CA ASN A 133 2.08 6.12 -7.26
C ASN A 133 0.85 6.08 -8.20
N LYS A 134 0.70 4.98 -8.95
CA LYS A 134 -0.43 4.75 -9.85
C LYS A 134 -1.78 4.58 -9.14
N ASN A 135 -1.76 4.41 -7.82
CA ASN A 135 -2.96 4.25 -6.98
C ASN A 135 -3.44 5.59 -6.38
N GLY A 136 -2.80 6.71 -6.73
CA GLY A 136 -3.18 8.06 -6.30
C GLY A 136 -2.50 8.56 -5.02
N GLY A 137 -1.64 7.76 -4.39
CA GLY A 137 -0.77 8.19 -3.30
C GLY A 137 0.35 9.09 -3.81
N GLU A 138 0.53 10.24 -3.17
CA GLU A 138 1.60 11.19 -3.47
C GLU A 138 2.34 11.52 -2.19
N ILE A 139 3.67 11.53 -2.26
CA ILE A 139 4.53 11.96 -1.16
C ILE A 139 5.57 12.94 -1.66
N MET A 140 5.63 14.07 -0.96
CA MET A 140 6.65 15.08 -1.15
C MET A 140 7.45 15.19 0.12
N TRP A 141 8.77 15.10 0.01
CA TRP A 141 9.67 15.15 1.15
C TRP A 141 10.94 15.91 0.83
N SER A 142 11.52 16.55 1.84
CA SER A 142 12.83 17.22 1.74
C SER A 142 13.81 16.56 2.68
N ILE A 143 14.98 16.20 2.18
CA ILE A 143 16.07 15.57 2.94
C ILE A 143 17.27 16.53 2.96
N PRO A 144 17.85 16.84 4.14
CA PRO A 144 19.07 17.65 4.19
C PRO A 144 20.26 16.94 3.55
N ILE A 145 21.00 17.70 2.74
CA ILE A 145 22.25 17.28 2.09
C ILE A 145 23.41 17.77 2.96
N ASN A 146 23.99 16.87 3.75
CA ASN A 146 25.18 17.16 4.55
C ASN A 146 26.38 16.47 3.91
N ILE A 147 27.21 17.24 3.21
CA ILE A 147 28.44 16.73 2.58
C ILE A 147 29.54 16.68 3.65
N LEU A 148 30.17 15.51 3.81
CA LEU A 148 31.29 15.25 4.74
C LEU A 148 32.66 15.32 4.05
#